data_AF-A0A1V4QXV4-F1
#
_entry.id   AF-A0A1V4QXV4-F1
#
_cell.length_a   1.000
_cell.length_b   1.000
_cell.length_c   1.000
_cell.angle_alpha   90.00
_cell.angle_beta   90.00
_cell.angle_gamma   90.00
#
_symmetry.space_group_name_H-M   'P 1'
#
loop_
_entity.id
_entity.type
_entity.pdbx_description
1 polymer ?
#
loop_
_entity_poly.entity_id
_entity_poly.type
_entity_poly.pdbx_seq_one_letter_code
_entity_poly.pdbx_strand_id
1 'polypeptide(L)'
;MIDIHSHILPNVDDGSKSWDETLSMIAIGMEEGIETFVATPHILDDLNAERDRLLRARFYELEERLDAEGLHVEVVLGSEIFYQFGLEKIRDLDAGTFGGNGRYFLLELNPASFPPHLEQTLSRLQAMG
;
A
#
# COMPACT_ATOMS: atom_id res chain seq x y z
N MET A 1 3.39 -15.06 -9.18
CA MET A 1 2.04 -14.47 -8.87
C MET A 1 2.23 -13.07 -8.29
N ILE A 2 1.28 -12.15 -8.48
CA ILE A 2 1.35 -10.80 -7.87
C ILE A 2 0.28 -10.69 -6.79
N ASP A 3 0.68 -10.41 -5.55
CA ASP A 3 -0.22 -10.03 -4.47
C ASP A 3 -0.32 -8.50 -4.40
N ILE A 4 -1.51 -7.97 -4.67
CA ILE A 4 -1.75 -6.52 -4.74
C ILE A 4 -2.25 -5.91 -3.43
N HIS A 5 -2.47 -6.71 -2.39
CA HIS A 5 -2.96 -6.24 -1.10
C HIS A 5 -2.24 -6.98 0.03
N SER A 6 -1.27 -6.32 0.66
CA SER A 6 -0.54 -6.93 1.77
C SER A 6 -0.08 -5.89 2.80
N HIS A 7 -0.13 -6.26 4.09
CA HIS A 7 0.28 -5.42 5.21
C HIS A 7 1.67 -5.83 5.74
N ILE A 8 2.64 -5.83 4.83
CA ILE A 8 4.01 -6.30 5.05
C ILE A 8 4.96 -5.23 5.58
N LEU A 9 4.54 -3.96 5.72
CA LEU A 9 5.39 -2.94 6.34
C LEU A 9 5.19 -2.93 7.85
N PRO A 10 6.26 -3.05 8.67
CA PRO A 10 6.08 -3.22 10.09
C PRO A 10 5.83 -1.90 10.82
N ASN A 11 4.94 -1.96 11.81
CA ASN A 11 4.61 -0.86 12.72
C ASN A 11 4.08 0.41 12.04
N VAL A 12 3.43 0.29 10.88
CA VAL A 12 2.74 1.40 10.22
C VAL A 12 1.23 1.31 10.34
N ASP A 13 0.69 0.11 10.53
CA ASP A 13 -0.73 -0.18 10.72
C ASP A 13 -0.96 -1.44 11.59
N ASP A 14 -2.09 -2.12 11.40
CA ASP A 14 -2.50 -3.31 12.13
C ASP A 14 -1.92 -4.62 11.56
N GLY A 15 -1.15 -4.59 10.46
CA GLY A 15 -0.41 -5.73 9.92
C GLY A 15 0.84 -6.07 10.72
N SER A 16 1.96 -6.29 10.03
CA SER A 16 3.22 -6.76 10.62
C SER A 16 3.69 -5.89 11.81
N LYS A 17 4.13 -6.55 12.90
CA LYS A 17 4.61 -5.89 14.13
C LYS A 17 6.13 -5.83 14.22
N SER A 18 6.85 -6.57 13.38
CA SER A 18 8.30 -6.60 13.39
C SER A 18 8.86 -6.96 12.01
N TRP A 19 10.15 -6.68 11.82
CA TRP A 19 10.85 -7.11 10.62
C TRP A 19 10.90 -8.64 10.48
N ASP A 20 11.05 -9.38 11.59
CA ASP A 20 11.02 -10.84 11.56
C ASP A 20 9.66 -11.37 11.06
N GLU A 21 8.56 -10.74 11.50
CA GLU A 21 7.23 -11.08 11.03
C GLU A 21 7.04 -10.72 9.55
N THR A 22 7.50 -9.54 9.13
CA THR A 22 7.49 -9.10 7.73
C THR A 22 8.19 -10.10 6.81
N LEU A 23 9.43 -10.48 7.15
CA LEU A 23 10.24 -11.41 6.36
C LEU A 23 9.62 -12.81 6.33
N SER A 24 9.04 -13.26 7.45
CA SER A 24 8.30 -14.52 7.54
C SER A 24 7.06 -14.52 6.64
N MET A 25 6.26 -13.44 6.65
CA MET A 25 5.08 -13.30 5.77
C MET A 25 5.47 -13.37 4.28
N ILE A 26 6.54 -12.67 3.90
CA ILE A 26 7.04 -12.68 2.53
C ILE A 26 7.55 -14.07 2.13
N ALA A 27 8.35 -14.72 2.98
CA ALA A 27 8.85 -16.06 2.73
C ALA A 27 7.72 -17.09 2.52
N ILE A 28 6.69 -17.06 3.37
CA ILE A 28 5.51 -17.92 3.23
C ILE A 28 4.80 -17.64 1.89
N GLY A 29 4.59 -16.37 1.54
CA GLY A 29 3.95 -16.05 0.27
C GLY A 29 4.79 -16.45 -0.96
N MET A 30 6.12 -16.38 -0.87
CA MET A 30 7.02 -16.91 -1.91
C MET A 30 6.90 -18.42 -2.07
N GLU A 31 6.74 -19.17 -0.96
CA GLU A 31 6.48 -20.62 -1.00
C GLU A 31 5.16 -20.96 -1.71
N GLU A 32 4.16 -20.06 -1.61
CA GLU A 32 2.88 -20.15 -2.33
C GLU A 32 2.95 -19.61 -3.78
N GLY A 33 4.13 -19.17 -4.24
CA GLY A 33 4.38 -18.73 -5.61
C GLY A 33 4.15 -17.24 -5.88
N ILE A 34 4.09 -16.40 -4.83
CA ILE A 34 4.09 -14.94 -4.96
C ILE A 34 5.50 -14.47 -5.32
N GLU A 35 5.60 -13.69 -6.39
CA GLU A 35 6.85 -13.16 -6.95
C GLU A 35 6.92 -11.63 -6.79
N THR A 36 5.76 -10.98 -6.61
CA THR A 36 5.65 -9.54 -6.38
C THR A 36 4.63 -9.26 -5.28
N PHE A 37 5.00 -8.47 -4.28
CA PHE A 37 4.10 -7.98 -3.24
C PHE A 37 3.90 -6.47 -3.38
N VAL A 38 2.65 -6.02 -3.36
CA VAL A 38 2.33 -4.61 -3.16
C VAL A 38 2.06 -4.38 -1.68
N ALA A 39 2.91 -3.57 -1.04
CA ALA A 39 2.70 -3.14 0.33
C ALA A 39 1.59 -2.08 0.36
N THR A 40 0.43 -2.42 0.91
CA THR A 40 -0.76 -1.57 0.97
C THR A 40 -1.19 -1.31 2.41
N PRO A 41 -0.37 -0.65 3.24
CA PRO A 41 -0.75 -0.38 4.61
C PRO A 41 -1.98 0.53 4.68
N HIS A 42 -2.75 0.44 5.76
CA HIS A 42 -3.94 1.27 5.94
C HIS A 42 -3.60 2.76 6.04
N ILE A 43 -4.40 3.56 5.33
CA ILE A 43 -4.54 5.01 5.48
C ILE A 43 -5.99 5.30 5.83
N LEU A 44 -6.26 5.39 7.14
CA LEU A 44 -7.61 5.67 7.66
C LEU A 44 -7.93 7.17 7.67
N ASP A 45 -6.90 8.00 7.88
CA ASP A 45 -6.99 9.46 7.88
C ASP A 45 -6.34 10.04 6.61
N ASP A 46 -5.62 11.15 6.71
CA ASP A 46 -4.95 11.79 5.58
C ASP A 46 -3.59 11.15 5.26
N LEU A 47 -3.38 10.75 4.00
CA LEU A 47 -2.03 10.51 3.48
C LEU A 47 -1.38 11.87 3.16
N ASN A 48 -0.60 12.37 4.12
CA ASN A 48 0.18 13.60 3.96
C ASN A 48 1.66 13.32 3.69
N ALA A 49 2.44 14.38 3.43
CA ALA A 49 3.87 14.26 3.11
C ALA A 49 4.74 13.67 4.26
N GLU A 50 4.30 13.75 5.52
CA GLU A 50 5.00 13.09 6.62
C GLU A 50 4.78 11.58 6.59
N ARG A 51 3.51 11.17 6.45
CA ARG A 51 3.13 9.77 6.35
C ARG A 51 3.73 9.11 5.12
N ASP A 52 3.70 9.78 3.96
CA ASP A 52 4.33 9.32 2.72
C ASP A 52 5.84 9.09 2.92
N ARG A 53 6.56 10.04 3.53
CA ARG A 53 7.99 9.87 3.85
C ARG A 53 8.25 8.70 4.79
N LEU A 54 7.41 8.48 5.80
CA LEU A 54 7.53 7.35 6.71
C LEU A 54 7.39 6.02 5.95
N LEU A 55 6.36 5.91 5.11
CA LEU A 55 6.12 4.69 4.33
C LEU A 55 7.25 4.40 3.35
N ARG A 56 7.75 5.42 2.65
CA ARG A 56 8.92 5.29 1.78
C ARG A 56 10.16 4.82 2.54
N ALA A 57 10.42 5.40 3.73
CA ALA A 57 11.55 4.98 4.54
C ALA A 57 11.44 3.50 4.97
N ARG A 58 10.24 3.05 5.36
CA ARG A 58 10.01 1.64 5.69
C ARG A 58 10.11 0.73 4.48
N PHE A 59 9.64 1.18 3.33
CA PHE A 59 9.76 0.44 2.08
C PHE A 59 11.22 0.22 1.68
N TYR A 60 12.06 1.26 1.71
CA TYR A 60 13.48 1.10 1.41
C TYR A 60 14.21 0.22 2.43
N GLU A 61 13.84 0.31 3.72
CA GLU A 61 14.38 -0.61 4.73
C GLU A 61 13.95 -2.07 4.49
N LEU A 62 12.75 -2.30 3.96
CA LEU A 62 12.31 -3.63 3.53
C LEU A 62 13.18 -4.15 2.38
N GLU A 63 13.41 -3.36 1.34
CA GLU A 63 14.27 -3.75 0.21
C GLU A 63 15.68 -4.14 0.69
N GLU A 64 16.30 -3.32 1.53
CA GLU A 64 17.63 -3.62 2.11
C GLU A 64 17.66 -4.93 2.90
N ARG A 65 16.58 -5.24 3.64
CA ARG A 65 16.48 -6.46 4.44
C ARG A 65 16.24 -7.70 3.57
N LEU A 66 15.41 -7.59 2.53
CA LEU A 66 15.21 -8.68 1.58
C LEU A 66 16.52 -9.06 0.90
N ASP A 67 17.30 -8.06 0.49
CA ASP A 67 18.63 -8.27 -0.08
C ASP A 67 19.59 -8.93 0.93
N ALA A 68 19.58 -8.48 2.18
CA ALA A 68 20.44 -9.04 3.23
C ALA A 68 20.13 -10.51 3.57
N GLU A 69 18.85 -10.89 3.52
CA GLU A 69 18.39 -12.27 3.75
C GLU A 69 18.43 -13.15 2.48
N GLY A 70 18.78 -12.57 1.32
CA GLY A 70 18.79 -13.28 0.04
C GLY A 70 17.40 -13.69 -0.45
N LEU A 71 16.35 -12.97 -0.03
CA LEU A 71 14.98 -13.17 -0.48
C LEU A 71 14.75 -12.42 -1.78
N HIS A 72 14.80 -13.13 -2.90
CA HIS A 72 14.61 -12.56 -4.23
C HIS A 72 13.12 -12.46 -4.57
N VAL A 73 12.52 -11.33 -4.25
CA VAL A 73 11.12 -11.00 -4.54
C VAL A 73 10.99 -9.54 -4.91
N GLU A 74 10.06 -9.21 -5.79
CA GLU A 74 9.75 -7.81 -6.10
C GLU A 74 8.80 -7.24 -5.05
N VAL A 75 9.05 -6.03 -4.60
CA VAL A 75 8.14 -5.28 -3.73
C VAL A 75 7.76 -3.95 -4.37
N VAL A 76 6.52 -3.54 -4.19
CA VAL A 76 5.96 -2.29 -4.72
C VAL A 76 5.30 -1.54 -3.58
N LEU A 77 5.61 -0.25 -3.44
CA LEU A 77 4.94 0.59 -2.46
C LEU A 77 3.55 1.01 -2.96
N GLY A 78 2.56 0.96 -2.08
CA GLY A 78 1.24 1.53 -2.28
C GLY A 78 0.63 1.87 -0.93
N SER A 79 -0.70 1.90 -0.87
CA SER A 79 -1.48 2.07 0.35
C SER A 79 -2.91 1.61 0.12
N GLU A 80 -3.55 1.11 1.18
CA GLU A 80 -4.99 0.93 1.23
C GLU A 80 -5.62 2.24 1.73
N ILE A 81 -6.27 2.97 0.84
CA ILE A 81 -6.81 4.30 1.15
C ILE A 81 -8.26 4.19 1.56
N PHE A 82 -8.58 4.53 2.80
CA PHE A 82 -9.96 4.63 3.24
C PHE A 82 -10.67 5.79 2.54
N TYR A 83 -11.90 5.58 2.07
CA TYR A 83 -12.64 6.59 1.34
C TYR A 83 -12.87 7.86 2.17
N GLN A 84 -12.42 8.97 1.62
CA GLN A 84 -12.59 10.32 2.14
C GLN A 84 -12.72 11.33 1.00
N PHE A 85 -13.14 12.55 1.31
CA PHE A 85 -13.13 13.63 0.30
C PHE A 85 -11.69 14.06 -0.02
N GLY A 86 -11.45 14.43 -1.28
CA GLY A 86 -10.14 14.95 -1.70
C GLY A 86 -9.12 13.88 -2.08
N LEU A 87 -9.55 12.66 -2.47
CA LEU A 87 -8.67 11.56 -2.88
C LEU A 87 -7.70 11.94 -4.03
N GLU A 88 -8.02 12.93 -4.85
CA GLU A 88 -7.16 13.39 -5.95
C GLU A 88 -5.72 13.74 -5.51
N LYS A 89 -5.53 14.12 -4.24
CA LYS A 89 -4.22 14.50 -3.69
C LYS A 89 -3.25 13.33 -3.57
N ILE A 90 -3.74 12.09 -3.47
CA ILE A 90 -2.87 10.90 -3.29
C ILE A 90 -2.03 10.64 -4.55
N ARG A 91 -2.47 11.15 -5.70
CA ARG A 91 -1.81 10.94 -6.99
C ARG A 91 -0.39 11.51 -7.03
N ASP A 92 -0.16 12.56 -6.24
CA ASP A 92 1.12 13.27 -6.19
C ASP A 92 2.05 12.72 -5.07
N LEU A 93 1.68 11.59 -4.45
CA LEU A 93 2.41 10.94 -3.36
C LEU A 93 2.87 9.54 -3.77
N ASP A 94 4.11 9.19 -3.44
CA ASP A 94 4.72 7.92 -3.88
C ASP A 94 3.96 6.71 -3.33
N ALA A 95 3.48 6.79 -2.08
CA ALA A 95 2.68 5.73 -1.46
C ALA A 95 1.18 5.78 -1.82
N GLY A 96 0.72 6.85 -2.48
CA GLY A 96 -0.70 7.05 -2.75
C GLY A 96 -1.26 6.23 -3.91
N THR A 97 -0.38 5.68 -4.75
CA THR A 97 -0.73 4.79 -5.87
C THR A 97 0.31 3.67 -5.95
N PHE A 98 0.00 2.55 -6.61
CA PHE A 98 0.92 1.44 -6.77
C PHE A 98 2.20 1.88 -7.51
N GLY A 99 3.33 1.85 -6.82
CA GLY A 99 4.62 2.30 -7.31
C GLY A 99 4.67 3.78 -7.66
N GLY A 100 3.81 4.61 -7.06
CA GLY A 100 3.74 6.04 -7.38
C GLY A 100 3.31 6.33 -8.83
N ASN A 101 2.60 5.40 -9.48
CA ASN A 101 2.26 5.51 -10.91
C ASN A 101 1.20 6.57 -11.23
N GLY A 102 0.51 7.12 -10.23
CA GLY A 102 -0.49 8.16 -10.38
C GLY A 102 -1.83 7.69 -10.98
N ARG A 103 -2.10 6.37 -11.06
CA ARG A 103 -3.28 5.81 -11.74
C ARG A 103 -4.01 4.74 -10.94
N TYR A 104 -3.27 3.73 -10.47
CA TYR A 104 -3.85 2.57 -9.81
C TYR A 104 -3.60 2.67 -8.30
N PHE A 105 -4.65 2.58 -7.51
CA PHE A 105 -4.58 2.58 -6.05
C PHE A 105 -5.67 1.67 -5.48
N LEU A 106 -5.52 1.31 -4.21
CA LEU A 106 -6.49 0.51 -3.48
C LEU A 106 -7.39 1.43 -2.65
N LEU A 107 -8.71 1.26 -2.81
CA LEU A 107 -9.72 2.03 -2.08
C LEU A 107 -10.49 1.11 -1.13
N GLU A 108 -10.48 1.45 0.15
CA GLU A 108 -11.26 0.80 1.19
C GLU A 108 -12.55 1.60 1.49
N LEU A 109 -13.66 0.90 1.67
CA LEU A 109 -14.96 1.49 2.01
C LEU A 109 -15.40 1.02 3.39
N ASN A 110 -16.23 1.83 4.06
CA ASN A 110 -16.87 1.42 5.30
C ASN A 110 -17.79 0.20 5.05
N PRO A 111 -17.57 -0.96 5.70
CA PRO A 111 -18.40 -2.14 5.47
C PRO A 111 -19.86 -1.96 5.96
N ALA A 112 -20.08 -1.04 6.90
CA ALA A 112 -21.40 -0.77 7.47
C ALA A 112 -22.19 0.29 6.71
N SER A 113 -21.56 1.07 5.82
CA SER A 113 -22.28 2.11 5.07
C SER A 113 -21.63 2.42 3.72
N PHE A 114 -22.48 2.62 2.72
CA PHE A 114 -22.01 3.06 1.41
C PHE A 114 -21.83 4.58 1.42
N PRO A 115 -20.64 5.11 1.11
CA PRO A 115 -20.41 6.54 1.19
C PRO A 115 -21.30 7.31 0.19
N PRO A 116 -21.91 8.43 0.61
CA PRO A 116 -22.61 9.29 -0.33
C PRO A 116 -21.61 9.81 -1.37
N HIS A 117 -22.09 10.00 -2.61
CA HIS A 117 -21.30 10.52 -3.72
C HIS A 117 -20.13 9.65 -4.21
N LEU A 118 -19.99 8.39 -3.75
CA LEU A 118 -18.90 7.51 -4.19
C LEU A 118 -18.80 7.40 -5.72
N GLU A 119 -19.92 7.13 -6.42
CA GLU A 119 -19.92 7.02 -7.88
C GLU A 119 -19.43 8.29 -8.59
N GLN A 120 -19.78 9.47 -8.07
CA GLN A 120 -19.38 10.76 -8.60
C GLN A 120 -17.88 11.00 -8.37
N THR A 121 -17.39 10.64 -7.18
CA THR A 121 -15.97 10.69 -6.84
C THR A 121 -15.16 9.76 -7.76
N LEU A 122 -15.58 8.50 -7.92
CA LEU A 122 -14.91 7.53 -8.79
C LEU A 122 -14.91 7.97 -10.25
N SER A 123 -16.05 8.46 -10.76
CA SER A 123 -16.14 8.98 -12.13
C SER A 123 -15.19 10.15 -12.37
N ARG A 124 -15.07 11.06 -11.38
CA ARG A 124 -14.13 12.18 -11.44
C ARG A 124 -12.68 11.70 -11.45
N LEU A 125 -12.32 10.76 -10.57
CA LEU A 125 -10.97 10.20 -10.52
C LEU A 125 -10.61 9.48 -11.83
N GLN A 126 -11.50 8.64 -12.37
CA GLN A 126 -11.29 7.97 -13.66
C GLN A 126 -11.08 8.94 -14.83
N ALA A 127 -11.78 10.09 -14.83
CA ALA A 127 -11.60 11.12 -15.85
C ALA A 127 -10.24 11.83 -15.75
N MET A 128 -9.54 11.72 -14.63
CA MET A 128 -8.21 12.30 -14.40
C MET A 128 -7.06 11.40 -14.89
N GLY A 129 -7.36 10.16 -15.29
CA GLY A 129 -6.40 9.14 -15.73
C GLY A 129 -5.90 8.26 -14.59
#